data_AF-U7QD06-F1
#
_entry.id   AF-U7QD06-F1
#
_cell.length_a   1.000
_cell.length_b   1.000
_cell.length_c   1.000
_cell.angle_alpha   90.00
_cell.angle_beta   90.00
_cell.angle_gamma   90.00
#
_symmetry.space_group_name_H-M   'P 1'
#
loop_
_entity.id
_entity.type
_entity.pdbx_description
1 polymer ?
#
loop_
_entity_poly.entity_id
_entity_poly.type
_entity_poly.pdbx_seq_one_letter_code
_entity_poly.pdbx_strand_id
1 'polypeptide(L)' 'MTTNTTLEERMAAVEAAITKIQQQIAHPQSNNWLQQITGSFKDEPAFEDILAYGQAIRRGDESVLNAPEME' A
#
# COMPACT_ATOMS: atom_id res chain seq x y z
N MET A 1 -46.73 12.47 -19.61
CA MET A 1 -46.44 11.79 -18.32
C MET A 1 -45.29 10.79 -18.43
N THR A 2 -44.27 11.02 -19.29
CA THR A 2 -43.22 10.03 -19.62
C THR A 2 -41.81 10.41 -19.15
N THR A 3 -41.58 11.66 -18.74
CA THR A 3 -40.26 12.14 -18.30
C THR A 3 -39.96 11.80 -16.84
N ASN A 4 -40.99 11.70 -16.01
CA ASN A 4 -40.91 11.25 -14.60
C ASN A 4 -40.96 9.72 -14.49
N THR A 5 -40.65 8.99 -15.55
CA THR A 5 -40.51 7.52 -15.45
C THR A 5 -39.06 7.19 -15.77
N THR A 6 -38.48 7.93 -16.70
CA THR A 6 -37.07 7.86 -17.07
C THR A 6 -36.15 8.47 -16.01
N LEU A 7 -36.58 9.48 -15.23
CA LEU A 7 -35.76 10.04 -14.16
C LEU A 7 -35.66 9.06 -12.98
N GLU A 8 -36.78 8.51 -12.54
CA GLU A 8 -36.86 7.51 -11.47
C GLU A 8 -36.07 6.25 -11.82
N GLU A 9 -36.14 5.79 -13.07
CA GLU A 9 -35.37 4.64 -13.54
C GLU A 9 -33.86 4.92 -13.55
N ARG A 10 -33.45 6.13 -13.95
CA ARG A 10 -32.05 6.57 -13.86
C ARG A 10 -31.57 6.71 -12.42
N MET A 11 -32.43 7.17 -11.51
CA MET A 11 -32.10 7.27 -10.09
C MET A 11 -31.91 5.89 -9.47
N ALA A 12 -32.82 4.95 -9.76
CA ALA A 12 -32.71 3.57 -9.31
C ALA A 12 -31.43 2.89 -9.82
N ALA A 13 -31.02 3.16 -11.05
CA ALA A 13 -29.76 2.65 -11.60
C ALA A 13 -28.53 3.21 -10.87
N VAL A 14 -28.56 4.49 -10.49
CA VAL A 14 -27.49 5.14 -9.71
C VAL A 14 -27.43 4.57 -8.29
N GLU A 15 -28.55 4.41 -7.61
CA GLU A 15 -28.62 3.83 -6.27
C GLU A 15 -28.10 2.38 -6.25
N ALA A 16 -28.46 1.58 -7.26
CA ALA A 16 -27.94 0.22 -7.43
C ALA A 16 -26.42 0.20 -7.66
N ALA A 17 -25.90 1.13 -8.47
CA ALA A 17 -24.47 1.24 -8.72
C ALA A 17 -23.70 1.65 -7.45
N ILE A 18 -24.22 2.61 -6.68
CA ILE A 18 -23.64 3.04 -5.41
C ILE A 18 -23.64 1.89 -4.40
N THR A 19 -24.74 1.17 -4.27
CA THR A 19 -24.86 0.01 -3.37
C THR A 19 -23.84 -1.07 -3.71
N LYS A 20 -23.65 -1.36 -5.00
CA LYS A 20 -22.64 -2.32 -5.47
C LYS A 20 -21.22 -1.88 -5.14
N ILE A 21 -20.89 -0.60 -5.34
CA ILE A 21 -19.57 -0.04 -4.99
C ILE A 21 -19.34 -0.12 -3.49
N GLN A 22 -20.34 0.24 -2.68
CA GLN A 22 -20.26 0.15 -1.22
C GLN A 22 -20.00 -1.27 -0.74
N GLN A 23 -20.66 -2.27 -1.31
CA GLN A 23 -20.42 -3.68 -0.99
C GLN A 23 -19.00 -4.13 -1.35
N GLN A 24 -18.43 -3.64 -2.46
CA GLN A 24 -17.06 -3.94 -2.86
C GLN A 24 -16.02 -3.28 -1.93
N ILE A 25 -16.29 -2.06 -1.45
CA ILE A 25 -15.39 -1.32 -0.54
C ILE A 25 -15.51 -1.83 0.90
N ALA A 26 -16.71 -2.24 1.34
CA ALA A 26 -16.98 -2.71 2.71
C ALA A 26 -16.26 -4.02 3.07
N HIS A 27 -15.62 -4.67 2.09
CA HIS A 27 -14.67 -5.75 2.33
C HIS A 27 -13.23 -5.23 2.18
N PRO A 28 -12.68 -4.46 3.14
CA PRO A 28 -11.25 -4.22 3.19
C PRO A 28 -10.57 -5.51 3.64
N GLN A 29 -10.51 -6.50 2.74
CA GLN A 29 -9.48 -7.53 2.77
C GLN A 29 -8.18 -6.99 2.18
N SER A 30 -7.90 -5.70 2.38
CA SER A 30 -6.52 -5.29 2.56
C SER A 30 -6.13 -5.75 3.96
N ASN A 31 -5.79 -7.03 4.11
CA ASN A 31 -4.70 -7.34 5.01
C ASN A 31 -3.62 -6.32 4.66
N ASN A 32 -3.33 -5.43 5.60
CA ASN A 32 -2.42 -4.32 5.39
C ASN A 32 -1.11 -4.94 4.88
N TRP A 33 -0.88 -4.90 3.56
CA TRP A 33 0.18 -5.63 2.92
C TRP A 33 1.54 -5.15 3.44
N LEU A 34 1.60 -3.87 3.86
CA LEU A 34 2.72 -3.31 4.57
C LEU A 34 2.98 -4.05 5.88
N GLN A 35 1.95 -4.31 6.70
CA GLN A 35 2.06 -5.10 7.93
C GLN A 35 2.51 -6.55 7.67
N GLN A 36 2.14 -7.14 6.52
CA GLN A 36 2.62 -8.47 6.15
C GLN A 36 4.12 -8.47 5.80
N ILE A 37 4.63 -7.40 5.20
CA ILE A 37 6.04 -7.29 4.78
C ILE A 37 6.93 -6.77 5.92
N THR A 38 6.43 -5.93 6.82
CA THR A 38 7.23 -5.37 7.93
C THR A 38 7.64 -6.43 8.96
N GLY A 39 6.90 -7.54 9.06
CA GLY A 39 7.27 -8.66 9.93
C GLY A 39 8.40 -9.55 9.38
N SER A 40 8.70 -9.49 8.07
CA SER A 40 9.64 -10.44 7.43
C SER A 40 11.11 -10.21 7.79
N PHE A 41 11.46 -9.03 8.30
CA PHE A 41 12.84 -8.64 8.62
C PHE A 41 13.05 -8.28 10.09
N LYS A 42 12.02 -8.44 10.93
CA LYS A 42 12.01 -7.96 12.32
C LYS A 42 13.12 -8.56 13.20
N ASP A 43 13.55 -9.78 12.88
CA ASP A 43 14.56 -10.52 13.64
C ASP A 43 15.80 -10.85 12.77
N GLU A 44 15.95 -10.19 11.61
CA GLU A 44 17.07 -10.42 10.71
C GLU A 44 18.23 -9.47 11.08
N PRO A 45 19.36 -9.97 11.62
CA PRO A 45 20.46 -9.13 12.06
C PRO A 45 21.06 -8.30 10.91
N ALA A 46 21.06 -8.81 9.68
CA ALA A 46 21.54 -8.09 8.51
C ALA A 46 20.66 -6.88 8.13
N PHE A 47 19.42 -6.80 8.63
CA PHE A 47 18.51 -5.69 8.32
C PHE A 47 18.96 -4.37 8.95
N GLU A 48 19.48 -4.42 10.19
CA GLU A 48 20.02 -3.23 10.87
C GLU A 48 21.26 -2.68 10.15
N ASP A 49 22.12 -3.57 9.64
CA ASP A 49 23.27 -3.18 8.82
C ASP A 49 22.79 -2.44 7.57
N ILE A 50 21.82 -2.99 6.83
CA ILE A 50 21.25 -2.36 5.62
C ILE A 50 20.66 -0.97 5.92
N LEU A 51 20.01 -0.78 7.07
CA LEU A 51 19.50 0.53 7.50
C LEU A 51 20.64 1.52 7.77
N ALA A 52 21.70 1.09 8.45
CA ALA A 52 22.88 1.89 8.70
C ALA A 52 23.58 2.30 7.40
N TYR A 53 23.77 1.35 6.48
CA TYR A 53 24.29 1.59 5.12
C TYR A 53 23.45 2.64 4.37
N GLY A 54 22.13 2.47 4.34
CA GLY A 54 21.22 3.41 3.67
C GLY A 54 21.17 4.80 4.33
N GLN A 55 21.41 4.89 5.64
CA GLN A 55 21.51 6.17 6.35
C GLN A 55 22.82 6.88 6.03
N ALA A 56 23.94 6.15 5.99
CA ALA A 56 25.25 6.69 5.62
C ALA A 56 25.24 7.24 4.19
N ILE A 57 24.70 6.48 3.22
CA ILE A 57 24.57 6.93 1.83
C ILE A 57 23.74 8.23 1.72
N ARG A 58 22.61 8.32 2.42
CA ARG A 58 21.77 9.54 2.40
C ARG A 58 22.42 10.75 3.07
N ARG A 59 23.35 10.51 4.00
CA ARG A 59 24.16 11.56 4.64
C ARG A 59 25.40 11.94 3.80
N GLY A 60 25.65 11.23 2.69
CA GLY A 60 26.84 11.43 1.87
C GLY A 60 28.12 10.91 2.51
N ASP A 61 28.00 9.93 3.42
CA ASP A 61 29.17 9.29 4.03
C ASP A 61 29.72 8.19 3.11
N GLU A 62 30.70 8.57 2.28
CA GLU A 62 31.36 7.70 1.31
C GLU A 62 32.30 6.67 1.95
N SER A 63 32.63 6.80 3.25
CA SER A 63 33.49 5.82 3.94
C SER A 63 32.87 4.42 3.96
N VAL A 64 31.54 4.37 3.92
CA VAL A 64 30.73 3.16 3.94
C VAL A 64 30.71 2.44 2.58
N LEU A 65 30.98 3.15 1.48
CA LEU A 65 31.07 2.57 0.12
C LEU A 65 32.42 1.90 -0.16
N ASN A 66 33.41 2.10 0.71
CA ASN A 66 34.79 1.62 0.55
C ASN A 66 35.15 0.50 1.55
N ALA A 67 34.17 -0.15 2.16
CA ALA A 67 34.44 -1.32 3.01
C ALA A 67 35.13 -2.40 2.18
N PRO A 68 36.24 -3.02 2.65
CA PRO A 68 36.94 -4.02 1.90
C PRO A 68 36.00 -5.20 1.63
N GLU A 69 35.87 -5.58 0.35
CA GLU A 69 35.23 -6.83 -0.05
C GLU A 69 35.86 -7.96 0.78
N MET A 70 35.06 -8.59 1.64
CA MET A 70 35.53 -9.75 2.39
C MET A 70 35.69 -10.91 1.41
N GLU A 71 36.95 -11.23 1.06
CA GLU A 71 37.36 -12.51 0.46
C GLU A 71 37.17 -13.67 1.45
#